data_AF-A0A6P5HCI8-F1
#
_entry.id   AF-A0A6P5HCI8-F1
#
_cell.length_a   1.000
_cell.length_b   1.000
_cell.length_c   1.000
_cell.angle_alpha   90.00
_cell.angle_beta   90.00
_cell.angle_gamma   90.00
#
_symmetry.space_group_name_H-M   'P 1'
#
loop_
_entity.id
_entity.type
_entity.pdbx_description
1 polymer ?
#
loop_
_entity_poly.entity_id
_entity_poly.type
_entity_poly.pdbx_seq_one_letter_code
_entity_poly.pdbx_strand_id
1 'polypeptide(L)'
;MAYKFFHILAFVLLSLACCSQVRARLVAKHEHIVHSKNYENETYHGGQISTGVEKPIAPSFRRLQKNDLDYVHHWAVYETKESDGPFYGAKAQLNVYAVPNTKSNQISSSSVWVSSSLGGPSKNFNSIVAGWQVNPALYHDYDVHFFIYWTADGYESTGCFDLLCKGFVVDNSAKLKPGYIITPVSEYNGPQYYFTLRIQKNLETGDWWLYRDDGDDAGPLGYWPKSLFTTLADNASDVEWGGYVRSLKNDISPPMGSGHFSSEGEGEAAYIKNIKVVNSIGDIYTVTEDMVASYVDRQDCYSVSDFKGSNGSGGGDGYGYFLFGGPGCKN
;
A
#
# COMPACT_ATOMS: atom_id res chain seq x y z
N MET A 1 -45.25 -5.42 -53.57
CA MET A 1 -44.81 -5.47 -52.16
C MET A 1 -44.10 -6.81 -51.89
N ALA A 2 -42.95 -7.05 -52.52
CA ALA A 2 -42.21 -8.33 -52.42
C ALA A 2 -40.74 -8.21 -52.85
N TYR A 3 -40.07 -7.09 -52.56
CA TYR A 3 -38.66 -6.86 -52.95
C TYR A 3 -37.79 -6.22 -51.83
N LYS A 4 -38.21 -6.38 -50.57
CA LYS A 4 -37.41 -5.94 -49.39
C LYS A 4 -37.20 -7.02 -48.33
N PHE A 5 -37.54 -8.27 -48.60
CA PHE A 5 -37.37 -9.38 -47.64
C PHE A 5 -36.21 -10.35 -47.96
N PHE A 6 -35.51 -10.18 -49.09
CA PHE A 6 -34.42 -11.08 -49.50
C PHE A 6 -32.99 -10.57 -49.26
N HIS A 7 -32.81 -9.34 -48.77
CA HIS A 7 -31.46 -8.80 -48.46
C HIS A 7 -31.10 -8.79 -46.98
N ILE A 8 -32.03 -9.11 -46.07
CA ILE A 8 -31.74 -9.17 -44.63
C ILE A 8 -31.38 -10.60 -44.19
N LEU A 9 -31.77 -11.64 -44.94
CA LEU A 9 -31.40 -13.03 -44.62
C LEU A 9 -29.99 -13.43 -45.06
N ALA A 10 -29.38 -12.69 -46.00
CA ALA A 10 -28.01 -12.97 -46.48
C ALA A 10 -26.91 -12.39 -45.57
N PHE A 11 -27.23 -11.39 -44.75
CA PHE A 11 -26.27 -10.78 -43.82
C PHE A 11 -26.22 -11.44 -42.44
N VAL A 12 -27.24 -12.21 -42.06
CA VAL A 12 -27.28 -12.93 -40.77
C VAL A 12 -26.58 -14.30 -40.84
N LEU A 13 -26.31 -14.84 -42.04
CA LEU A 13 -25.60 -16.11 -42.22
C LEU A 13 -24.08 -15.97 -42.48
N LEU A 14 -23.56 -14.75 -42.70
CA LEU A 14 -22.11 -14.51 -42.79
C LEU A 14 -21.46 -14.09 -41.47
N SER A 15 -22.22 -13.70 -40.44
CA SER A 15 -21.68 -13.33 -39.12
C SER A 15 -21.60 -14.50 -38.12
N LEU A 16 -22.23 -15.64 -38.42
CA LEU A 16 -22.20 -16.84 -37.57
C LEU A 16 -21.23 -17.94 -38.06
N ALA A 17 -20.53 -17.74 -39.19
CA ALA A 17 -19.53 -18.66 -39.72
C ALA A 17 -18.06 -18.26 -39.46
N CYS A 18 -17.81 -17.09 -38.85
CA CYS A 18 -16.45 -16.70 -38.42
C CYS A 18 -16.16 -17.08 -36.94
N CYS A 19 -17.08 -17.78 -36.28
CA CYS A 19 -17.01 -18.16 -34.87
C CYS A 19 -16.57 -19.62 -34.64
N SER A 20 -16.03 -20.34 -35.65
CA SER A 20 -15.71 -21.76 -35.49
C SER A 20 -14.40 -22.25 -36.11
N GLN A 21 -13.48 -21.37 -36.54
CA GLN A 21 -12.20 -21.82 -37.13
C GLN A 21 -11.01 -20.86 -36.92
N VAL A 22 -10.76 -20.38 -35.69
CA VAL A 22 -9.40 -19.97 -35.26
C VAL A 22 -9.20 -20.38 -33.80
N ARG A 23 -8.93 -21.67 -33.59
CA ARG A 23 -8.44 -22.20 -32.30
C ARG A 23 -7.28 -23.14 -32.59
N ALA A 24 -6.08 -22.58 -32.77
CA ALA A 24 -4.81 -23.32 -32.65
C ALA A 24 -3.60 -22.36 -32.72
N ARG A 25 -2.76 -22.39 -31.66
CA ARG A 25 -1.34 -21.93 -31.59
C ARG A 25 -1.17 -20.40 -31.59
N LEU A 26 -0.60 -19.75 -30.58
CA LEU A 26 0.64 -20.06 -29.86
C LEU A 26 0.53 -19.76 -28.36
N VAL A 27 0.87 -20.77 -27.57
CA VAL A 27 1.34 -20.66 -26.18
C VAL A 27 2.83 -20.32 -26.27
N ALA A 28 3.22 -19.10 -25.92
CA ALA A 28 4.62 -18.77 -25.68
C ALA A 28 4.89 -18.94 -24.19
N LYS A 29 5.32 -20.15 -23.84
CA LYS A 29 6.14 -20.45 -22.66
C LYS A 29 7.35 -19.50 -22.68
N HIS A 30 7.61 -18.78 -21.60
CA HIS A 30 8.98 -18.36 -21.30
C HIS A 30 9.44 -19.16 -20.09
N GLU A 31 10.11 -20.26 -20.43
CA GLU A 31 11.07 -20.92 -19.57
C GLU A 31 12.30 -20.00 -19.47
N HIS A 32 12.73 -19.69 -18.25
CA HIS A 32 14.15 -19.50 -17.97
C HIS A 32 14.54 -20.47 -16.86
N ILE A 33 15.07 -21.61 -17.30
CA ILE A 33 15.98 -22.46 -16.53
C ILE A 33 17.37 -21.86 -16.74
N VAL A 34 18.06 -21.42 -15.67
CA VAL A 34 19.53 -21.52 -15.59
C VAL A 34 19.95 -21.81 -14.14
N HIS A 35 20.38 -23.06 -13.97
CA HIS A 35 21.40 -23.60 -13.06
C HIS A 35 21.58 -23.02 -11.65
N SER A 36 21.10 -23.80 -10.69
CA SER A 36 21.83 -24.08 -9.46
C SER A 36 23.21 -24.69 -9.78
N LYS A 37 24.29 -24.05 -9.36
CA LYS A 37 25.59 -24.70 -9.13
C LYS A 37 25.97 -24.57 -7.67
N ASN A 38 26.21 -25.74 -7.11
CA ASN A 38 26.80 -26.08 -5.81
C ASN A 38 27.88 -25.10 -5.34
N TYR A 39 27.84 -24.78 -4.05
CA TYR A 39 29.03 -24.81 -3.20
C TYR A 39 28.73 -25.68 -1.99
N GLU A 40 29.47 -26.78 -1.90
CA GLU A 40 29.56 -27.67 -0.75
C GLU A 40 30.44 -27.07 0.35
N ASN A 41 30.11 -27.46 1.59
CA ASN A 41 30.99 -27.72 2.74
C ASN A 41 31.86 -26.59 3.30
N GLU A 42 31.50 -26.15 4.51
CA GLU A 42 32.47 -26.09 5.62
C GLU A 42 31.86 -26.74 6.87
N THR A 43 32.45 -27.86 7.28
CA THR A 43 32.36 -28.43 8.63
C THR A 43 33.13 -27.56 9.60
N TYR A 44 32.54 -27.18 10.73
CA TYR A 44 33.30 -26.75 11.90
C TYR A 44 32.79 -27.39 13.19
N HIS A 45 33.77 -27.80 14.00
CA HIS A 45 33.67 -28.64 15.18
C HIS A 45 32.94 -27.99 16.37
N GLY A 46 32.40 -28.85 17.24
CA GLY A 46 31.64 -28.48 18.43
C GLY A 46 32.39 -27.63 19.46
N GLY A 47 31.60 -26.81 20.15
CA GLY A 47 31.94 -26.12 21.39
C GLY A 47 30.70 -25.44 21.95
N GLN A 48 30.21 -25.90 23.12
CA GLN A 48 29.13 -25.25 23.86
C GLN A 48 29.64 -23.93 24.45
N ILE A 49 28.95 -22.81 24.18
CA ILE A 49 28.89 -21.64 25.07
C ILE A 49 27.47 -21.07 25.00
N SER A 50 26.82 -20.91 26.15
CA SER A 50 25.54 -20.23 26.31
C SER A 50 25.73 -18.72 26.35
N THR A 51 25.03 -17.96 25.51
CA THR A 51 24.68 -16.55 25.73
C THR A 51 23.41 -16.22 24.93
N GLY A 52 22.57 -15.34 25.49
CA GLY A 52 21.16 -15.09 25.13
C GLY A 52 20.81 -15.11 23.65
N VAL A 53 19.71 -15.80 23.34
CA VAL A 53 19.03 -15.73 22.05
C VAL A 53 18.33 -14.38 21.96
N GLU A 54 19.02 -13.36 21.44
CA GLU A 54 18.33 -12.28 20.75
C GLU A 54 17.53 -12.92 19.61
N LYS A 55 16.20 -12.77 19.65
CA LYS A 55 15.36 -13.21 18.53
C LYS A 55 15.86 -12.51 17.27
N PRO A 56 16.01 -13.22 16.14
CA PRO A 56 16.33 -12.57 14.88
C PRO A 56 15.27 -11.50 14.59
N ILE A 57 15.71 -10.24 14.48
CA ILE A 57 14.84 -9.13 14.06
C ILE A 57 14.23 -9.51 12.71
N ALA A 58 12.90 -9.41 12.62
CA ALA A 58 12.22 -9.76 11.40
C ALA A 58 12.64 -8.81 10.26
N PRO A 59 12.85 -9.31 9.03
CA PRO A 59 13.07 -8.41 7.91
C PRO A 59 11.81 -7.55 7.71
N SER A 60 11.95 -6.23 7.79
CA SER A 60 10.86 -5.30 7.50
C SER A 60 10.36 -5.48 6.07
N PHE A 61 9.09 -5.10 5.84
CA PHE A 61 8.45 -5.00 4.52
C PHE A 61 9.43 -4.60 3.39
N ARG A 62 10.21 -3.56 3.69
CA ARG A 62 11.17 -2.87 2.83
C ARG A 62 12.29 -3.78 2.30
N ARG A 63 12.73 -4.78 3.08
CA ARG A 63 13.78 -5.73 2.66
C ARG A 63 13.26 -6.75 1.64
N LEU A 64 11.95 -6.99 1.60
CA LEU A 64 11.34 -8.04 0.77
C LEU A 64 11.09 -7.59 -0.68
N GLN A 65 10.77 -6.31 -0.89
CA GLN A 65 10.54 -5.75 -2.23
C GLN A 65 11.82 -5.44 -3.02
N LYS A 66 13.02 -5.57 -2.44
CA LYS A 66 14.30 -5.24 -3.11
C LYS A 66 14.68 -6.19 -4.27
N ASN A 67 13.92 -7.25 -4.50
CA ASN A 67 14.26 -8.34 -5.44
C ASN A 67 13.63 -8.21 -6.84
N ASP A 68 12.93 -7.13 -7.18
CA ASP A 68 12.50 -6.88 -8.56
C ASP A 68 13.63 -6.16 -9.33
N LEU A 69 14.39 -6.89 -10.16
CA LEU A 69 15.65 -6.42 -10.76
C LEU A 69 15.51 -5.14 -11.61
N ASP A 70 14.29 -4.83 -12.06
CA ASP A 70 14.00 -3.70 -12.95
C ASP A 70 13.39 -2.48 -12.24
N TYR A 71 12.82 -2.65 -11.04
CA TYR A 71 12.18 -1.57 -10.29
C TYR A 71 13.00 -1.10 -9.10
N VAL A 72 12.87 0.18 -8.82
CA VAL A 72 13.38 0.85 -7.63
C VAL A 72 12.20 1.39 -6.85
N HIS A 73 12.31 1.28 -5.54
CA HIS A 73 11.28 1.64 -4.58
C HIS A 73 11.88 2.62 -3.59
N HIS A 74 11.14 3.68 -3.26
CA HIS A 74 11.55 4.63 -2.23
C HIS A 74 10.40 4.91 -1.27
N TRP A 75 10.77 5.22 -0.03
CA TRP A 75 9.87 5.46 1.09
C TRP A 75 10.24 6.74 1.81
N ALA A 76 9.22 7.48 2.27
CA ALA A 76 9.38 8.53 3.28
C ALA A 76 8.23 8.37 4.28
N VAL A 77 8.53 7.68 5.38
CA VAL A 77 7.51 7.12 6.28
C VAL A 77 7.88 7.27 7.74
N TYR A 78 6.87 7.10 8.59
CA TYR A 78 7.01 6.76 10.01
C TYR A 78 6.44 5.37 10.25
N GLU A 79 7.11 4.58 11.10
CA GLU A 79 6.66 3.26 11.54
C GLU A 79 6.64 3.18 13.07
N THR A 80 5.72 2.39 13.63
CA THR A 80 5.78 2.04 15.06
C THR A 80 6.95 1.10 15.33
N LYS A 81 7.50 1.15 16.55
CA LYS A 81 8.46 0.16 17.00
C LYS A 81 7.74 -1.15 17.31
N GLU A 82 8.28 -2.27 16.84
CA GLU A 82 7.70 -3.60 17.09
C GLU A 82 7.49 -3.90 18.58
N SER A 83 8.33 -3.32 19.45
CA SER A 83 8.24 -3.47 20.91
C SER A 83 6.98 -2.87 21.54
N ASP A 84 6.33 -1.93 20.85
CA ASP A 84 5.15 -1.21 21.35
C ASP A 84 3.83 -1.85 20.91
N GLY A 85 3.92 -2.95 20.13
CA GLY A 85 2.80 -3.80 19.75
C GLY A 85 2.43 -4.83 20.83
N PRO A 86 1.50 -5.75 20.53
CA PRO A 86 0.85 -5.96 19.23
C PRO A 86 -0.22 -4.91 18.91
N PHE A 87 -0.37 -4.62 17.61
CA PHE A 87 -1.36 -3.68 17.10
C PHE A 87 -2.55 -4.42 16.47
N TYR A 88 -3.75 -3.85 16.61
CA TYR A 88 -5.01 -4.39 16.11
C TYR A 88 -5.66 -3.45 15.09
N GLY A 89 -4.91 -2.45 14.63
CA GLY A 89 -5.39 -1.47 13.67
C GLY A 89 -4.62 -0.17 13.70
N ALA A 90 -4.96 0.68 12.74
CA ALA A 90 -4.37 1.97 12.48
C ALA A 90 -5.45 2.93 11.99
N LYS A 91 -5.35 4.19 12.38
CA LYS A 91 -6.17 5.28 11.87
C LYS A 91 -5.28 6.46 11.53
N ALA A 92 -5.51 7.06 10.37
CA ALA A 92 -4.81 8.26 9.96
C ALA A 92 -5.66 9.09 8.98
N GLN A 93 -5.41 10.39 9.00
CA GLN A 93 -5.88 11.34 8.01
C GLN A 93 -4.79 11.54 6.96
N LEU A 94 -5.12 11.27 5.70
CA LEU A 94 -4.20 11.34 4.58
C LEU A 94 -4.55 12.57 3.75
N ASN A 95 -3.61 13.48 3.64
CA ASN A 95 -3.70 14.58 2.71
C ASN A 95 -3.51 14.10 1.27
N VAL A 96 -4.27 14.67 0.34
CA VAL A 96 -4.35 14.20 -1.05
C VAL A 96 -3.81 15.25 -1.98
N TYR A 97 -2.87 14.88 -2.84
CA TYR A 97 -2.30 15.74 -3.88
C TYR A 97 -2.33 15.00 -5.21
N ALA A 98 -2.55 15.75 -6.30
CA ALA A 98 -2.18 15.25 -7.62
C ALA A 98 -0.66 15.15 -7.73
N VAL A 99 -0.18 14.17 -8.50
CA VAL A 99 1.25 13.93 -8.70
C VAL A 99 1.59 14.14 -10.18
N PRO A 100 1.72 15.41 -10.64
CA PRO A 100 2.02 15.70 -12.03
C PRO A 100 3.38 15.12 -12.41
N ASN A 101 3.57 14.84 -13.71
CA ASN A 101 4.80 14.27 -14.27
C ASN A 101 5.11 12.81 -13.90
N THR A 102 4.15 12.09 -13.30
CA THR A 102 4.23 10.64 -13.14
C THR A 102 4.22 9.98 -14.52
N LYS A 103 5.14 9.03 -14.78
CA LYS A 103 5.19 8.25 -16.03
C LYS A 103 4.28 7.02 -15.97
N SER A 104 4.01 6.41 -17.13
CA SER A 104 3.07 5.28 -17.24
C SER A 104 3.45 4.03 -16.42
N ASN A 105 4.75 3.86 -16.13
CA ASN A 105 5.32 2.74 -15.38
C ASN A 105 5.56 3.06 -13.88
N GLN A 106 5.22 4.26 -13.45
CA GLN A 106 5.51 4.75 -12.10
C GLN A 106 4.31 4.65 -11.17
N ILE A 107 4.62 4.60 -9.87
CA ILE A 107 3.63 4.70 -8.80
C ILE A 107 4.08 5.79 -7.84
N SER A 108 3.14 6.61 -7.40
CA SER A 108 3.30 7.47 -6.23
C SER A 108 2.07 7.33 -5.34
N SER A 109 2.27 7.11 -4.04
CA SER A 109 1.18 6.85 -3.10
C SER A 109 1.43 7.46 -1.73
N SER A 110 0.34 7.70 -1.01
CA SER A 110 0.31 7.96 0.43
C SER A 110 -0.60 6.91 1.07
N SER A 111 -0.15 6.23 2.12
CA SER A 111 -0.90 5.09 2.65
C SER A 111 -0.71 4.85 4.13
N VAL A 112 -1.57 3.96 4.64
CA VAL A 112 -1.47 3.29 5.93
C VAL A 112 -1.18 1.82 5.65
N TRP A 113 -0.14 1.28 6.29
CA TRP A 113 0.21 -0.13 6.26
C TRP A 113 -0.01 -0.75 7.63
N VAL A 114 -0.65 -1.91 7.67
CA VAL A 114 -0.75 -2.77 8.86
C VAL A 114 -0.08 -4.09 8.52
N SER A 115 1.00 -4.42 9.21
CA SER A 115 1.86 -5.54 8.83
C SER A 115 2.17 -6.47 10.00
N SER A 116 2.48 -7.72 9.68
CA SER A 116 2.89 -8.72 10.66
C SER A 116 3.98 -9.62 10.09
N SER A 117 5.06 -9.80 10.84
CA SER A 117 6.17 -10.68 10.49
C SER A 117 6.63 -11.50 11.69
N LEU A 118 6.97 -12.77 11.48
CA LEU A 118 7.49 -13.66 12.55
C LEU A 118 9.02 -13.80 12.55
N GLY A 119 9.72 -12.96 11.79
CA GLY A 119 11.11 -13.21 11.47
C GLY A 119 11.30 -14.46 10.61
N GLY A 120 12.51 -14.64 10.08
CA GLY A 120 12.78 -15.68 9.09
C GLY A 120 12.40 -15.27 7.66
N PRO A 121 12.01 -16.20 6.77
CA PRO A 121 11.79 -15.92 5.35
C PRO A 121 10.70 -14.86 5.09
N SER A 122 10.86 -14.13 4.00
CA SER A 122 9.87 -13.20 3.39
C SER A 122 8.44 -13.70 3.41
N LYS A 123 8.25 -15.01 3.24
CA LYS A 123 6.97 -15.71 3.19
C LYS A 123 6.12 -15.60 4.46
N ASN A 124 6.71 -15.22 5.59
CA ASN A 124 5.98 -15.00 6.83
C ASN A 124 5.48 -13.55 7.00
N PHE A 125 5.71 -12.70 6.00
CA PHE A 125 5.28 -11.31 6.02
C PHE A 125 3.87 -11.19 5.46
N ASN A 126 2.97 -10.58 6.22
CA ASN A 126 1.63 -10.22 5.79
C ASN A 126 1.49 -8.71 5.87
N SER A 127 0.75 -8.12 4.94
CA SER A 127 0.45 -6.68 4.99
C SER A 127 -0.89 -6.37 4.35
N ILE A 128 -1.53 -5.36 4.92
CA ILE A 128 -2.71 -4.69 4.40
C ILE A 128 -2.34 -3.23 4.20
N VAL A 129 -2.70 -2.68 3.04
CA VAL A 129 -2.40 -1.31 2.65
C VAL A 129 -3.69 -0.64 2.19
N ALA A 130 -3.93 0.57 2.67
CA ALA A 130 -5.00 1.42 2.17
C ALA A 130 -4.55 2.88 2.10
N GLY A 131 -4.94 3.57 1.03
CA GLY A 131 -4.56 4.96 0.83
C GLY A 131 -4.99 5.48 -0.53
N TRP A 132 -4.23 6.43 -1.06
CA TRP A 132 -4.38 6.91 -2.43
C TRP A 132 -3.09 6.69 -3.22
N GLN A 133 -3.22 6.46 -4.52
CA GLN A 133 -2.08 6.36 -5.43
C GLN A 133 -2.39 6.98 -6.80
N VAL A 134 -1.34 7.41 -7.50
CA VAL A 134 -1.33 7.61 -8.94
C VAL A 134 -0.57 6.43 -9.54
N ASN A 135 -1.28 5.58 -10.30
CA ASN A 135 -0.73 4.36 -10.89
C ASN A 135 -1.29 4.15 -12.30
N PRO A 136 -0.68 4.80 -13.32
CA PRO A 136 -1.24 4.77 -14.67
C PRO A 136 -1.22 3.39 -15.33
N ALA A 137 -0.32 2.50 -14.92
CA ALA A 137 -0.30 1.12 -15.39
C ALA A 137 -1.55 0.35 -14.96
N LEU A 138 -2.11 0.68 -13.79
CA LEU A 138 -3.28 0.03 -13.21
C LEU A 138 -4.60 0.67 -13.66
N TYR A 139 -4.69 2.01 -13.61
CA TYR A 139 -5.95 2.73 -13.84
C TYR A 139 -6.12 3.24 -15.27
N HIS A 140 -5.04 3.26 -16.06
CA HIS A 140 -5.01 3.78 -17.43
C HIS A 140 -5.29 5.29 -17.54
N ASP A 141 -5.06 6.03 -16.46
CA ASP A 141 -5.10 7.49 -16.37
C ASP A 141 -3.98 7.99 -15.43
N TYR A 142 -3.98 9.28 -15.11
CA TYR A 142 -3.03 9.91 -14.18
C TYR A 142 -3.76 10.55 -12.98
N ASP A 143 -5.02 10.16 -12.75
CA ASP A 143 -5.81 10.68 -11.66
C ASP A 143 -5.36 10.05 -10.34
N VAL A 144 -5.79 10.65 -9.22
CA VAL A 144 -5.53 10.10 -7.89
C VAL A 144 -6.65 9.11 -7.57
N HIS A 145 -6.31 7.84 -7.35
CA HIS A 145 -7.28 6.81 -7.01
C HIS A 145 -7.14 6.36 -5.57
N PHE A 146 -8.28 6.17 -4.90
CA PHE A 146 -8.34 5.39 -3.68
C PHE A 146 -7.96 3.95 -4.02
N PHE A 147 -7.00 3.39 -3.29
CA PHE A 147 -6.56 2.03 -3.53
C PHE A 147 -6.41 1.24 -2.25
N ILE A 148 -6.46 -0.07 -2.45
CA ILE A 148 -6.05 -1.02 -1.44
C ILE A 148 -5.06 -2.04 -2.02
N TYR A 149 -4.23 -2.59 -1.15
CA TYR A 149 -3.40 -3.75 -1.46
C TYR A 149 -3.34 -4.67 -0.26
N TRP A 150 -3.12 -5.97 -0.48
CA TRP A 150 -2.80 -6.90 0.60
C TRP A 150 -1.84 -7.98 0.10
N THR A 151 -1.11 -8.63 1.00
CA THR A 151 -0.34 -9.85 0.72
C THR A 151 -0.26 -10.71 1.98
N ALA A 152 -0.09 -12.01 1.82
CA ALA A 152 0.09 -12.98 2.88
C ALA A 152 1.43 -13.75 2.80
N ASP A 153 2.30 -13.39 1.86
CA ASP A 153 3.56 -14.11 1.61
C ASP A 153 4.71 -13.18 1.19
N GLY A 154 4.71 -11.95 1.68
CA GLY A 154 5.81 -11.03 1.36
C GLY A 154 5.85 -10.59 -0.10
N TYR A 155 4.69 -10.43 -0.74
CA TYR A 155 4.55 -9.99 -2.14
C TYR A 155 5.10 -10.98 -3.18
N GLU A 156 5.30 -12.25 -2.80
CA GLU A 156 5.86 -13.25 -3.72
C GLU A 156 4.81 -13.77 -4.71
N SER A 157 3.70 -14.29 -4.19
CA SER A 157 2.66 -14.93 -5.01
C SER A 157 1.24 -14.60 -4.60
N THR A 158 1.04 -14.14 -3.36
CA THR A 158 -0.26 -13.71 -2.86
C THR A 158 -0.37 -12.20 -2.81
N GLY A 159 -1.60 -11.74 -2.95
CA GLY A 159 -1.93 -10.33 -2.88
C GLY A 159 -2.46 -9.76 -4.17
N CYS A 160 -3.03 -8.57 -4.06
CA CYS A 160 -3.70 -7.92 -5.17
C CYS A 160 -3.90 -6.44 -4.92
N PHE A 161 -3.86 -5.67 -6.01
CA PHE A 161 -4.46 -4.35 -6.02
C PHE A 161 -5.98 -4.46 -6.08
N ASP A 162 -6.63 -3.60 -5.30
CA ASP A 162 -8.06 -3.34 -5.34
C ASP A 162 -8.89 -4.62 -5.33
N LEU A 163 -9.78 -4.75 -6.33
CA LEU A 163 -10.69 -5.86 -6.51
C LEU A 163 -10.26 -6.75 -7.69
N LEU A 164 -9.01 -6.63 -8.15
CA LEU A 164 -8.51 -7.40 -9.30
C LEU A 164 -8.49 -8.91 -9.04
N CYS A 165 -8.45 -9.32 -7.77
CA CYS A 165 -8.67 -10.69 -7.37
C CYS A 165 -9.39 -10.78 -6.04
N LYS A 166 -9.81 -12.00 -5.68
CA LYS A 166 -10.53 -12.26 -4.45
C LYS A 166 -9.63 -11.97 -3.25
N GLY A 167 -10.17 -11.25 -2.28
CA GLY A 167 -9.50 -10.97 -1.02
C GLY A 167 -10.30 -9.97 -0.20
N PHE A 168 -10.51 -8.78 -0.75
CA PHE A 168 -11.36 -7.79 -0.10
C PHE A 168 -12.84 -8.02 -0.42
N VAL A 169 -13.67 -7.98 0.61
CA VAL A 169 -15.14 -8.05 0.51
C VAL A 169 -15.68 -6.65 0.76
N VAL A 170 -16.19 -6.01 -0.30
CA VAL A 170 -16.76 -4.66 -0.23
C VAL A 170 -18.06 -4.68 0.57
N ASP A 171 -18.22 -3.73 1.48
CA ASP A 171 -19.46 -3.56 2.23
C ASP A 171 -20.56 -2.98 1.32
N ASN A 172 -21.80 -3.45 1.46
CA ASN A 172 -22.91 -3.00 0.62
C ASN A 172 -23.23 -1.50 0.79
N SER A 173 -22.89 -0.92 1.94
CA SER A 173 -23.07 0.51 2.23
C SER A 173 -21.87 1.38 1.85
N ALA A 174 -20.80 0.79 1.30
CA ALA A 174 -19.57 1.50 0.97
C ALA A 174 -19.79 2.59 -0.09
N LYS A 175 -19.57 3.84 0.32
CA LYS A 175 -19.65 5.04 -0.55
C LYS A 175 -18.36 5.30 -1.33
N LEU A 176 -17.22 4.95 -0.75
CA LEU A 176 -15.91 4.93 -1.40
C LEU A 176 -15.50 3.48 -1.67
N LYS A 177 -15.07 3.17 -2.89
CA LYS A 177 -14.64 1.82 -3.27
C LYS A 177 -13.25 1.83 -3.91
N PRO A 178 -12.45 0.76 -3.75
CA PRO A 178 -11.15 0.67 -4.39
C PRO A 178 -11.21 0.95 -5.90
N GLY A 179 -10.26 1.73 -6.39
CA GLY A 179 -10.19 2.21 -7.77
C GLY A 179 -11.01 3.47 -8.07
N TYR A 180 -11.75 4.05 -7.11
CA TYR A 180 -12.46 5.32 -7.33
C TYR A 180 -11.48 6.50 -7.39
N ILE A 181 -11.74 7.44 -8.30
CA ILE A 181 -11.03 8.73 -8.36
C ILE A 181 -11.36 9.54 -7.10
N ILE A 182 -10.32 10.09 -6.47
CA ILE A 182 -10.44 11.02 -5.35
C ILE A 182 -10.39 12.44 -5.90
N THR A 183 -11.45 13.20 -5.63
CA THR A 183 -11.56 14.61 -5.97
C THR A 183 -12.42 15.32 -4.94
N PRO A 184 -12.14 16.59 -4.61
CA PRO A 184 -10.98 17.40 -5.05
C PRO A 184 -9.65 16.98 -4.37
N VAL A 185 -8.54 17.44 -4.95
CA VAL A 185 -7.17 17.25 -4.42
C VAL A 185 -6.59 18.60 -3.97
N SER A 186 -5.60 18.56 -3.08
CA SER A 186 -4.98 19.75 -2.49
C SER A 186 -4.13 20.52 -3.50
N GLU A 187 -3.96 21.81 -3.23
CA GLU A 187 -3.16 22.73 -4.04
C GLU A 187 -2.06 23.39 -3.20
N TYR A 188 -0.88 23.59 -3.81
CA TYR A 188 0.24 24.28 -3.16
C TYR A 188 -0.17 25.70 -2.77
N ASN A 189 -0.04 26.05 -1.49
CA ASN A 189 -0.52 27.31 -0.91
C ASN A 189 -2.01 27.60 -1.16
N GLY A 190 -2.83 26.55 -1.34
CA GLY A 190 -4.24 26.64 -1.64
C GLY A 190 -5.12 25.74 -0.76
N PRO A 191 -6.37 25.48 -1.17
CA PRO A 191 -7.27 24.56 -0.47
C PRO A 191 -6.60 23.20 -0.24
N GLN A 192 -6.76 22.68 0.98
CA GLN A 192 -6.22 21.38 1.39
C GLN A 192 -7.36 20.39 1.57
N TYR A 193 -7.21 19.20 0.99
CA TYR A 193 -8.17 18.12 1.06
C TYR A 193 -7.54 16.85 1.63
N TYR A 194 -8.35 16.09 2.36
CA TYR A 194 -7.94 14.88 3.02
C TYR A 194 -9.12 13.92 3.12
N PHE A 195 -8.80 12.67 3.47
CA PHE A 195 -9.76 11.72 3.98
C PHE A 195 -9.13 10.89 5.09
N THR A 196 -9.96 10.34 5.96
CA THR A 196 -9.51 9.61 7.14
C THR A 196 -9.83 8.14 6.97
N LEU A 197 -8.81 7.30 7.02
CA LEU A 197 -8.95 5.86 6.94
C LEU A 197 -8.71 5.24 8.31
N ARG A 198 -9.43 4.15 8.58
CA ARG A 198 -9.15 3.25 9.70
C ARG A 198 -9.16 1.80 9.22
N ILE A 199 -8.06 1.11 9.47
CA ILE A 199 -7.97 -0.36 9.36
C ILE A 199 -8.06 -0.89 10.78
N GLN A 200 -8.99 -1.79 11.07
CA GLN A 200 -9.17 -2.33 12.40
C GLN A 200 -9.60 -3.80 12.35
N LYS A 201 -8.95 -4.62 13.17
CA LYS A 201 -9.35 -6.00 13.37
C LYS A 201 -10.64 -6.08 14.18
N ASN A 202 -11.62 -6.79 13.66
CA ASN A 202 -12.83 -7.14 14.40
C ASN A 202 -12.47 -8.22 15.44
N LEU A 203 -12.78 -7.97 16.72
CA LEU A 203 -12.40 -8.87 17.81
C LEU A 203 -13.23 -10.16 17.86
N GLU A 204 -14.42 -10.16 17.26
CA GLU A 204 -15.31 -11.31 17.23
C GLU A 204 -14.99 -12.25 16.06
N THR A 205 -14.86 -11.71 14.85
CA THR A 205 -14.63 -12.51 13.64
C THR A 205 -13.14 -12.70 13.33
N GLY A 206 -12.31 -11.77 13.79
CA GLY A 206 -10.89 -11.70 13.45
C GLY A 206 -10.59 -11.11 12.07
N ASP A 207 -11.62 -10.68 11.32
CA ASP A 207 -11.45 -10.04 10.02
C ASP A 207 -10.89 -8.63 10.15
N TRP A 208 -10.13 -8.18 9.16
CA TRP A 208 -9.60 -6.83 9.12
C TRP A 208 -10.54 -5.92 8.35
N TRP A 209 -11.18 -4.99 9.04
CA TRP A 209 -12.12 -4.06 8.44
C TRP A 209 -11.46 -2.74 8.04
N LEU A 210 -11.90 -2.19 6.92
CA LEU A 210 -11.53 -0.87 6.43
C LEU A 210 -12.71 0.08 6.54
N TYR A 211 -12.47 1.27 7.09
CA TYR A 211 -13.46 2.31 7.27
C TYR A 211 -12.98 3.63 6.66
N ARG A 212 -13.93 4.42 6.15
CA ARG A 212 -13.79 5.87 6.08
C ARG A 212 -14.33 6.46 7.37
N ASP A 213 -13.55 7.32 8.01
CA ASP A 213 -13.77 7.76 9.38
C ASP A 213 -14.08 9.27 9.47
N ASP A 214 -14.41 9.89 8.34
CA ASP A 214 -14.72 11.32 8.23
C ASP A 214 -15.77 11.67 7.17
N GLY A 215 -16.40 12.83 7.37
CA GLY A 215 -17.41 13.41 6.48
C GLY A 215 -18.71 12.63 6.39
N ASP A 216 -19.57 13.04 5.46
CA ASP A 216 -20.85 12.38 5.19
C ASP A 216 -20.69 10.96 4.63
N ASP A 217 -19.49 10.65 4.14
CA ASP A 217 -19.14 9.35 3.58
C ASP A 217 -18.57 8.36 4.62
N ALA A 218 -18.55 8.73 5.90
CA ALA A 218 -18.06 7.88 6.97
C ALA A 218 -18.87 6.56 7.04
N GLY A 219 -18.17 5.45 7.23
CA GLY A 219 -18.77 4.12 7.26
C GLY A 219 -17.78 3.01 6.88
N PRO A 220 -18.22 1.75 7.00
CA PRO A 220 -17.44 0.61 6.54
C PRO A 220 -17.29 0.63 5.01
N LEU A 221 -16.08 0.37 4.54
CA LEU A 221 -15.79 0.19 3.11
C LEU A 221 -15.77 -1.29 2.72
N GLY A 222 -15.42 -2.15 3.67
CA GLY A 222 -15.33 -3.59 3.48
C GLY A 222 -14.30 -4.22 4.42
N TYR A 223 -13.95 -5.48 4.17
CA TYR A 223 -13.01 -6.21 5.01
C TYR A 223 -12.18 -7.23 4.24
N TRP A 224 -11.02 -7.56 4.79
CA TRP A 224 -10.21 -8.73 4.43
C TRP A 224 -10.52 -9.87 5.42
N PRO A 225 -11.00 -11.02 4.94
CA PRO A 225 -11.21 -12.19 5.78
C PRO A 225 -9.93 -12.61 6.51
N LYS A 226 -10.03 -12.97 7.78
CA LYS A 226 -8.92 -13.52 8.58
C LYS A 226 -8.19 -14.64 7.85
N SER A 227 -8.93 -15.49 7.14
CA SER A 227 -8.44 -16.67 6.43
C SER A 227 -7.47 -16.37 5.28
N LEU A 228 -7.34 -15.11 4.85
CA LEU A 228 -6.32 -14.73 3.88
C LEU A 228 -4.91 -14.77 4.46
N PHE A 229 -4.79 -14.58 5.77
CA PHE A 229 -3.54 -14.27 6.43
C PHE A 229 -3.02 -15.45 7.24
N THR A 230 -1.71 -15.45 7.42
CA THR A 230 -0.97 -16.34 8.32
C THR A 230 -0.66 -15.60 9.62
N THR A 231 0.16 -14.55 9.56
CA THR A 231 0.59 -13.79 10.74
C THR A 231 -0.41 -12.72 11.16
N LEU A 232 -1.01 -11.99 10.20
CA LEU A 232 -2.10 -11.04 10.48
C LEU A 232 -3.39 -11.75 10.95
N ALA A 233 -3.48 -13.07 10.83
CA ALA A 233 -4.56 -13.83 11.44
C ALA A 233 -4.60 -13.66 12.98
N ASP A 234 -3.46 -13.33 13.61
CA ASP A 234 -3.33 -13.10 15.04
C ASP A 234 -3.32 -11.61 15.40
N ASN A 235 -2.34 -10.84 14.92
CA ASN A 235 -2.23 -9.39 15.12
C ASN A 235 -1.13 -8.79 14.23
N ALA A 236 -1.04 -7.47 14.21
CA ALA A 236 0.04 -6.74 13.55
C ALA A 236 1.23 -6.54 14.50
N SER A 237 2.45 -6.72 13.97
CA SER A 237 3.69 -6.39 14.66
C SER A 237 4.01 -4.90 14.59
N ASP A 238 3.61 -4.25 13.49
CA ASP A 238 3.95 -2.87 13.18
C ASP A 238 2.86 -2.20 12.32
N VAL A 239 2.87 -0.88 12.38
CA VAL A 239 2.03 -0.01 11.56
C VAL A 239 2.93 1.07 10.97
N GLU A 240 2.76 1.35 9.68
CA GLU A 240 3.52 2.36 8.95
C GLU A 240 2.58 3.36 8.26
N TRP A 241 3.01 4.61 8.18
CA TRP A 241 2.32 5.69 7.48
C TRP A 241 3.32 6.49 6.66
N GLY A 242 2.92 6.91 5.46
CA GLY A 242 3.71 7.87 4.68
C GLY A 242 3.64 7.62 3.20
N GLY A 243 4.69 8.05 2.50
CA GLY A 243 4.79 8.01 1.06
C GLY A 243 5.59 6.81 0.56
N TYR A 244 5.14 6.27 -0.56
CA TYR A 244 5.85 5.26 -1.34
C TYR A 244 5.88 5.65 -2.81
N VAL A 245 7.01 5.41 -3.47
CA VAL A 245 7.11 5.54 -4.92
C VAL A 245 7.79 4.33 -5.54
N ARG A 246 7.43 4.04 -6.79
CA ARG A 246 8.08 3.02 -7.61
C ARG A 246 8.40 3.60 -8.99
N SER A 247 9.59 3.28 -9.49
CA SER A 247 10.03 3.62 -10.85
C SER A 247 10.96 2.54 -11.41
N LEU A 248 11.29 2.59 -12.70
CA LEU A 248 12.33 1.72 -13.25
C LEU A 248 13.71 2.19 -12.79
N LYS A 249 14.66 1.26 -12.66
CA LYS A 249 16.01 1.53 -12.14
C LYS A 249 16.79 2.64 -12.85
N ASN A 250 16.50 2.92 -14.12
CA ASN A 250 17.17 3.98 -14.89
C ASN A 250 16.30 5.22 -15.12
N ASP A 251 15.09 5.26 -14.57
CA ASP A 251 14.19 6.40 -14.62
C ASP A 251 14.50 7.42 -13.50
N ILE A 252 13.96 8.63 -13.67
CA ILE A 252 13.82 9.59 -12.57
C ILE A 252 12.61 9.15 -11.75
N SER A 253 12.78 8.89 -10.46
CA SER A 253 11.67 8.54 -9.58
C SER A 253 10.62 9.65 -9.51
N PRO A 254 9.33 9.33 -9.41
CA PRO A 254 8.26 10.31 -9.46
C PRO A 254 8.27 11.20 -8.20
N PRO A 255 7.58 12.34 -8.24
CA PRO A 255 7.31 13.12 -7.03
C PRO A 255 6.51 12.29 -6.02
N MET A 256 6.75 12.51 -4.72
CA MET A 256 6.03 11.87 -3.61
C MET A 256 5.17 12.89 -2.88
N GLY A 257 3.94 12.52 -2.52
CA GLY A 257 3.00 13.43 -1.85
C GLY A 257 2.66 14.61 -2.76
N SER A 258 2.96 15.83 -2.31
CA SER A 258 2.79 17.05 -3.12
C SER A 258 3.92 17.29 -4.12
N GLY A 259 5.00 16.51 -4.05
CA GLY A 259 6.23 16.77 -4.81
C GLY A 259 7.18 17.79 -4.17
N HIS A 260 6.87 18.27 -2.96
CA HIS A 260 7.65 19.25 -2.22
C HIS A 260 8.28 18.64 -0.96
N PHE A 261 9.41 19.21 -0.52
CA PHE A 261 10.09 18.71 0.67
C PHE A 261 9.31 19.09 1.93
N SER A 262 9.38 18.22 2.95
CA SER A 262 8.77 18.47 4.26
C SER A 262 9.18 19.79 4.93
N SER A 263 10.33 20.36 4.57
CA SER A 263 10.80 21.67 5.06
C SER A 263 9.98 22.85 4.58
N GLU A 264 9.20 22.68 3.52
CA GLU A 264 8.33 23.72 2.94
C GLU A 264 7.08 23.97 3.81
N GLY A 265 6.69 23.01 4.66
CA GLY A 265 5.67 23.23 5.68
C GLY A 265 4.23 22.86 5.24
N GLU A 266 3.27 23.15 6.12
CA GLU A 266 1.85 22.87 5.86
C GLU A 266 1.30 23.73 4.73
N GLY A 267 0.46 23.12 3.88
CA GLY A 267 -0.08 23.79 2.70
C GLY A 267 0.83 23.69 1.46
N GLU A 268 2.07 23.25 1.64
CA GLU A 268 3.06 23.06 0.57
C GLU A 268 3.50 21.59 0.47
N ALA A 269 3.95 21.01 1.59
CA ALA A 269 4.26 19.59 1.71
C ALA A 269 3.00 18.76 2.00
N ALA A 270 3.00 17.49 1.58
CA ALA A 270 1.96 16.56 1.97
C ALA A 270 2.09 16.18 3.45
N TYR A 271 0.96 15.80 4.06
CA TYR A 271 0.94 15.42 5.47
C TYR A 271 0.16 14.15 5.77
N ILE A 272 0.49 13.55 6.91
CA ILE A 272 -0.37 12.59 7.60
C ILE A 272 -0.63 13.11 9.01
N LYS A 273 -1.91 13.15 9.38
CA LYS A 273 -2.41 13.68 10.67
C LYS A 273 -3.29 12.68 11.39
N ASN A 274 -3.61 12.97 12.64
CA ASN A 274 -4.52 12.17 13.45
C ASN A 274 -4.10 10.70 13.50
N ILE A 275 -2.79 10.48 13.62
CA ILE A 275 -2.15 9.17 13.64
C ILE A 275 -2.46 8.48 14.97
N LYS A 276 -3.21 7.38 14.86
CA LYS A 276 -3.64 6.55 15.97
C LYS A 276 -3.47 5.08 15.64
N VAL A 277 -3.34 4.27 16.67
CA VAL A 277 -3.30 2.80 16.58
C VAL A 277 -4.40 2.19 17.45
N VAL A 278 -4.69 0.91 17.22
CA VAL A 278 -5.72 0.17 17.96
C VAL A 278 -5.06 -0.91 18.81
N ASN A 279 -5.43 -1.01 20.09
CA ASN A 279 -4.93 -2.04 21.00
C ASN A 279 -5.77 -3.33 20.95
N SER A 280 -5.38 -4.35 21.73
CA SER A 280 -6.03 -5.67 21.78
C SER A 280 -7.48 -5.69 22.27
N ILE A 281 -7.95 -4.62 22.89
CA ILE A 281 -9.35 -4.49 23.34
C ILE A 281 -10.17 -3.57 22.44
N GLY A 282 -9.58 -3.09 21.34
CA GLY A 282 -10.26 -2.30 20.32
C GLY A 282 -10.23 -0.79 20.56
N ASP A 283 -9.53 -0.31 21.59
CA ASP A 283 -9.41 1.12 21.87
C ASP A 283 -8.44 1.78 20.87
N ILE A 284 -8.84 2.95 20.39
CA ILE A 284 -8.05 3.78 19.49
C ILE A 284 -7.29 4.81 20.32
N TYR A 285 -5.96 4.80 20.27
CA TYR A 285 -5.10 5.72 21.02
C TYR A 285 -4.07 6.41 20.14
N THR A 286 -3.67 7.61 20.57
CA THR A 286 -2.69 8.45 19.87
C THR A 286 -1.29 7.88 20.02
N VAL A 287 -0.55 7.87 18.92
CA VAL A 287 0.86 7.49 18.92
C VAL A 287 1.72 8.64 19.44
N THR A 288 2.69 8.33 20.30
CA THR A 288 3.65 9.30 20.85
C THR A 288 4.97 9.29 20.08
N GLU A 289 5.78 10.34 20.22
CA GLU A 289 7.07 10.47 19.52
C GLU A 289 8.03 9.32 19.81
N ASP A 290 8.01 8.78 21.03
CA ASP A 290 8.85 7.66 21.45
C ASP A 290 8.38 6.30 20.90
N MET A 291 7.15 6.20 20.40
CA MET A 291 6.62 4.96 19.81
C MET A 291 6.97 4.78 18.33
N VAL A 292 7.49 5.82 17.67
CA VAL A 292 7.70 5.81 16.22
C VAL A 292 9.15 6.10 15.84
N ALA A 293 9.51 5.66 14.64
CA ALA A 293 10.77 5.98 13.99
C ALA A 293 10.52 6.37 12.52
N SER A 294 11.25 7.35 12.02
CA SER A 294 11.20 7.70 10.60
C SER A 294 12.12 6.79 9.79
N TYR A 295 11.73 6.56 8.53
CA TYR A 295 12.56 5.92 7.53
C TYR A 295 12.45 6.67 6.20
N VAL A 296 13.61 7.08 5.67
CA VAL A 296 13.75 7.70 4.36
C VAL A 296 14.99 7.13 3.70
N ASP A 297 14.82 6.39 2.60
CA ASP A 297 15.94 5.71 1.95
C ASP A 297 16.74 6.62 0.99
N ARG A 298 16.09 7.64 0.43
CA ARG A 298 16.70 8.68 -0.41
C ARG A 298 16.41 10.08 0.12
N GLN A 299 17.13 10.47 1.16
CA GLN A 299 17.00 11.78 1.82
C GLN A 299 17.32 12.98 0.91
N ASP A 300 18.05 12.75 -0.19
CA ASP A 300 18.33 13.75 -1.22
C ASP A 300 17.14 13.99 -2.17
N CYS A 301 16.12 13.11 -2.14
CA CYS A 301 15.01 13.10 -3.09
C CYS A 301 13.65 13.26 -2.40
N TYR A 302 13.56 12.74 -1.18
CA TYR A 302 12.38 12.75 -0.34
C TYR A 302 12.76 13.10 1.09
N SER A 303 11.82 13.63 1.85
CA SER A 303 12.03 13.95 3.25
C SER A 303 10.78 13.69 4.08
N VAL A 304 10.98 13.52 5.38
CA VAL A 304 9.93 13.63 6.40
C VAL A 304 10.30 14.75 7.37
N SER A 305 9.33 15.43 7.96
CA SER A 305 9.59 16.32 9.10
C SER A 305 9.74 15.51 10.38
N ASP A 306 10.16 16.15 11.47
CA ASP A 306 9.99 15.57 12.80
C ASP A 306 8.51 15.24 13.03
N PHE A 307 8.27 14.09 13.67
CA PHE A 307 6.97 13.73 14.21
C PHE A 307 6.62 14.70 15.33
N LYS A 308 5.37 15.16 15.34
CA LYS A 308 4.83 15.98 16.43
C LYS A 308 3.76 15.18 17.16
N GLY A 309 4.04 14.88 18.43
CA GLY A 309 3.10 14.26 19.35
C GLY A 309 2.09 15.26 19.93
N SER A 310 1.13 14.75 20.69
CA SER A 310 0.14 15.59 21.39
C SER A 310 0.73 16.16 22.68
N ASN A 311 1.38 17.31 22.60
CA ASN A 311 1.70 18.14 23.78
C ASN A 311 1.26 19.58 23.51
N GLY A 312 -0.05 19.82 23.62
CA GLY A 312 -0.61 21.17 23.56
C GLY A 312 -2.11 21.17 23.85
N SER A 313 -2.46 21.68 25.02
CA SER A 313 -3.83 22.00 25.42
C SER A 313 -4.44 23.02 24.45
N GLY A 314 -5.12 22.54 23.41
CA GLY A 314 -5.85 23.36 22.44
C GLY A 314 -6.82 22.47 21.69
N GLY A 315 -8.12 22.72 21.87
CA GLY A 315 -9.18 21.87 21.32
C GLY A 315 -9.13 21.74 19.79
N GLY A 316 -9.55 20.59 19.30
CA GLY A 316 -9.90 20.40 17.89
C GLY A 316 -9.10 19.33 17.18
N ASP A 317 -7.86 19.61 16.79
CA ASP A 317 -7.25 18.93 15.63
C ASP A 317 -5.76 18.61 15.84
N GLY A 318 -5.38 17.32 15.71
CA GLY A 318 -3.99 16.90 15.46
C GLY A 318 -3.32 16.06 16.56
N TYR A 319 -3.75 14.82 16.74
CA TYR A 319 -3.05 13.82 17.56
C TYR A 319 -2.08 13.02 16.68
N GLY A 320 -0.77 13.27 16.73
CA GLY A 320 0.23 12.60 15.89
C GLY A 320 0.25 13.11 14.44
N TYR A 321 1.37 13.68 14.02
CA TYR A 321 1.50 14.40 12.75
C TYR A 321 2.93 14.43 12.22
N PHE A 322 3.08 14.33 10.90
CA PHE A 322 4.30 14.68 10.18
C PHE A 322 4.02 15.11 8.75
N LEU A 323 4.97 15.84 8.17
CA LEU A 323 5.03 16.19 6.75
C LEU A 323 5.93 15.21 6.01
N PHE A 324 5.62 14.93 4.76
CA PHE A 324 6.46 14.14 3.88
C PHE A 324 6.31 14.57 2.42
N GLY A 325 7.29 14.20 1.60
CA GLY A 325 7.22 14.40 0.16
C GLY A 325 8.60 14.59 -0.45
N GLY A 326 8.61 15.03 -1.70
CA GLY A 326 9.81 15.44 -2.41
C GLY A 326 9.64 15.30 -3.92
N PRO A 327 10.44 16.02 -4.71
CA PRO A 327 10.25 16.13 -6.16
C PRO A 327 10.62 14.85 -6.91
N GLY A 328 11.27 13.90 -6.24
CA GLY A 328 11.92 12.77 -6.89
C GLY A 328 13.25 13.17 -7.51
N CYS A 329 14.01 12.16 -7.93
CA CYS A 329 15.38 12.34 -8.39
C CYS A 329 15.80 11.14 -9.25
N LYS A 330 17.01 11.20 -9.80
CA LYS A 330 17.59 10.07 -10.52
C LYS A 330 17.95 8.91 -9.57
N ASN A 331 17.57 7.70 -9.98
CA ASN A 331 17.93 6.44 -9.33
C ASN A 331 19.42 6.11 -9.48
#